data_AF-A0AAV3XN53-F1
#
_entry.id   AF-A0AAV3XN53-F1
#
_cell.length_a   1.000
_cell.length_b   1.000
_cell.length_c   1.000
_cell.angle_alpha   90.00
_cell.angle_beta   90.00
_cell.angle_gamma   90.00
#
_symmetry.space_group_name_H-M   'P 1'
#
loop_
_entity.id
_entity.type
_entity.pdbx_description
1 polymer ?
#
loop_
_entity_poly.entity_id
_entity_poly.type
_entity_poly.pdbx_seq_one_letter_code
_entity_poly.pdbx_strand_id
1 'polypeptide(L)'
;MGGMARAGKALRQVLETYGISQNQLAVAMGIGRSSINRWVNESRDPAAEAVLEIIEGLEKINQAAAGDFLALYLGRSVDELDDQK
;
A
#
# COMPACT_ATOMS: atom_id res chain seq x y z
N MET A 1 -4.62 -19.54 -3.20
CA MET A 1 -3.29 -19.67 -2.56
C MET A 1 -2.80 -18.29 -2.14
N GLY A 2 -2.27 -18.15 -0.91
CA GLY A 2 -1.25 -17.17 -0.49
C GLY A 2 -1.60 -15.68 -0.40
N GLY A 3 -1.94 -15.18 0.79
CA GLY A 3 -2.04 -13.74 1.12
C GLY A 3 -0.69 -13.03 1.32
N MET A 4 0.34 -13.34 0.53
CA MET A 4 1.75 -13.10 0.91
C MET A 4 2.53 -12.07 0.06
N ALA A 5 1.86 -11.11 -0.56
CA ALA A 5 2.50 -9.87 -1.10
C ALA A 5 1.48 -8.75 -1.43
N ARG A 6 0.30 -8.73 -0.79
CA ARG A 6 -0.79 -7.82 -1.21
C ARG A 6 -0.53 -6.38 -0.81
N ALA A 7 0.06 -6.14 0.37
CA ALA A 7 0.27 -4.80 0.89
C ALA A 7 1.31 -4.01 0.08
N GLY A 8 2.42 -4.65 -0.29
CA GLY A 8 3.45 -4.02 -1.12
C GLY A 8 2.91 -3.62 -2.50
N LYS A 9 2.17 -4.51 -3.16
CA LYS A 9 1.51 -4.27 -4.45
C LYS A 9 0.45 -3.18 -4.38
N ALA A 10 -0.46 -3.27 -3.40
CA ALA A 10 -1.49 -2.27 -3.17
C ALA A 10 -0.86 -0.89 -2.92
N LEU A 11 0.18 -0.83 -2.09
CA LEU A 11 0.87 0.42 -1.81
C LEU A 11 1.50 0.99 -3.07
N ARG A 12 2.24 0.16 -3.82
CA ARG A 12 2.86 0.58 -5.09
C ARG A 12 1.82 1.15 -6.05
N GLN A 13 0.73 0.42 -6.28
CA GLN A 13 -0.34 0.81 -7.18
C GLN A 13 -0.95 2.15 -6.77
N VAL A 14 -1.27 2.34 -5.49
CA VAL A 14 -1.84 3.60 -5.00
C VAL A 14 -0.87 4.77 -5.14
N LEU A 15 0.41 4.57 -4.81
CA LEU A 15 1.42 5.61 -4.99
C LEU A 15 1.54 6.04 -6.46
N GLU A 16 1.52 5.09 -7.40
CA GLU A 16 1.55 5.36 -8.84
C GLU A 16 0.25 6.04 -9.34
N THR A 17 -0.92 5.52 -8.96
CA THR A 17 -2.24 6.06 -9.37
C THR A 17 -2.45 7.50 -8.92
N TYR A 18 -2.04 7.84 -7.70
CA TYR A 18 -2.24 9.17 -7.12
C TYR A 18 -1.01 10.09 -7.29
N GLY A 19 0.06 9.62 -7.94
CA GLY A 19 1.29 10.40 -8.11
C GLY A 19 2.00 10.74 -6.80
N ILE A 20 1.83 9.90 -5.77
CA ILE A 20 2.43 10.10 -4.44
C ILE A 20 3.83 9.48 -4.45
N SER A 21 4.85 10.28 -4.18
CA SER A 21 6.21 9.76 -4.05
C SER A 21 6.41 9.01 -2.73
N GLN A 22 7.30 8.00 -2.73
CA GLN A 22 7.69 7.29 -1.51
C GLN A 22 8.22 8.24 -0.41
N ASN A 23 8.82 9.37 -0.80
CA ASN A 23 9.33 10.36 0.15
C ASN A 23 8.21 11.16 0.82
N GLN A 24 7.15 11.50 0.08
CA GLN A 24 5.98 12.16 0.66
C GLN A 24 5.32 11.26 1.71
N LEU A 25 5.13 9.97 1.40
CA LEU A 25 4.59 9.02 2.37
C LEU A 25 5.51 8.85 3.58
N ALA A 26 6.83 8.73 3.37
CA ALA A 26 7.80 8.63 4.45
C ALA A 26 7.73 9.83 5.42
N VAL A 27 7.62 11.05 4.88
CA VAL A 27 7.47 12.27 5.69
C VAL A 27 6.13 12.28 6.43
N ALA A 28 5.03 11.89 5.79
CA ALA A 28 3.70 11.84 6.43
C ALA A 28 3.60 10.82 7.57
N MET A 29 4.33 9.71 7.45
CA MET A 29 4.45 8.66 8.46
C MET A 29 5.54 8.92 9.50
N GLY A 30 6.44 9.89 9.28
CA GLY A 30 7.57 10.16 10.17
C GLY A 30 8.65 9.06 10.19
N ILE A 31 8.70 8.23 9.15
CA ILE A 31 9.66 7.11 9.04
C ILE A 31 10.64 7.33 7.89
N GLY A 32 11.70 6.51 7.83
CA GLY A 32 12.67 6.57 6.74
C GLY A 32 12.10 6.05 5.41
N ARG A 33 12.43 6.71 4.31
CA ARG A 33 12.10 6.27 2.93
C ARG A 33 12.54 4.83 2.64
N SER A 34 13.60 4.35 3.29
CA SER A 34 14.09 2.97 3.15
C SER A 34 13.08 1.91 3.62
N SER A 35 12.24 2.23 4.60
CA SER A 35 11.13 1.36 5.02
C SER A 35 10.06 1.29 3.93
N ILE A 36 9.63 2.43 3.39
CA ILE A 36 8.68 2.49 2.27
C ILE A 36 9.22 1.73 1.05
N ASN A 37 10.49 1.93 0.71
CA ASN A 37 11.11 1.28 -0.43
C ASN A 37 11.12 -0.25 -0.32
N ARG A 38 11.35 -0.79 0.89
CA ARG A 38 11.29 -2.24 1.13
C ARG A 38 9.88 -2.83 0.94
N TRP A 39 8.85 -2.08 1.31
CA TRP A 39 7.46 -2.49 1.11
C TRP A 39 7.04 -2.43 -0.36
N VAL A 40 7.35 -1.32 -1.05
CA VAL A 40 6.99 -1.12 -2.46
C VAL A 40 7.72 -2.09 -3.38
N ASN A 41 8.96 -2.46 -3.05
CA ASN A 41 9.72 -3.45 -3.81
C ASN A 41 9.46 -4.89 -3.36
N GLU A 42 8.44 -5.14 -2.52
CA GLU A 42 8.05 -6.47 -2.02
C GLU A 42 9.20 -7.24 -1.34
N SER A 43 10.27 -6.55 -0.92
CA SER A 43 11.42 -7.16 -0.25
C SER A 43 11.07 -7.58 1.17
N ARG A 44 10.07 -6.92 1.78
CA ARG A 44 9.53 -7.25 3.10
C ARG A 44 8.10 -6.74 3.16
N ASP A 45 7.16 -7.57 3.60
CA ASP A 45 5.80 -7.10 3.84
C ASP A 45 5.73 -6.18 5.07
N PRO A 46 4.93 -5.11 5.02
CA PRO A 46 4.60 -4.32 6.21
C PRO A 46 3.86 -5.20 7.23
N ALA A 47 4.18 -5.01 8.51
CA ALA A 47 3.42 -5.65 9.60
C ALA A 47 1.99 -5.07 9.67
N ALA A 48 1.07 -5.76 10.35
CA ALA A 48 -0.30 -5.30 10.51
C ALA A 48 -0.39 -3.87 11.10
N GLU A 49 0.49 -3.54 12.03
CA GLU A 49 0.62 -2.17 12.58
C GLU A 49 1.04 -1.16 11.51
N ALA A 50 2.05 -1.49 10.69
CA ALA A 50 2.51 -0.63 9.61
C ALA A 50 1.44 -0.41 8.52
N VAL A 51 0.51 -1.36 8.32
CA VAL A 51 -0.62 -1.17 7.40
C VAL A 51 -1.54 -0.04 7.88
N LEU A 52 -1.82 0.04 9.19
CA LEU A 52 -2.60 1.12 9.77
C LEU A 52 -1.87 2.46 9.63
N GLU A 53 -0.57 2.49 9.92
CA GLU A 53 0.24 3.69 9.74
C GLU A 53 0.31 4.14 8.27
N ILE A 54 0.31 3.22 7.31
CA ILE A 54 0.25 3.53 5.87
C ILE A 54 -1.08 4.19 5.53
N ILE A 55 -2.20 3.67 6.03
CA ILE A 55 -3.53 4.24 5.82
C ILE A 55 -3.56 5.67 6.36
N GLU A 56 -3.17 5.87 7.62
CA GLU A 56 -3.12 7.19 8.26
C GLU A 56 -2.16 8.15 7.52
N GLY A 57 -1.01 7.65 7.07
CA GLY A 57 -0.04 8.41 6.29
C GLY A 57 -0.58 8.85 4.93
N LEU A 58 -1.30 7.96 4.25
CA LEU A 58 -1.99 8.25 3.00
C LEU A 58 -3.14 9.22 3.22
N GLU A 59 -3.93 9.08 4.28
CA GLU A 59 -5.05 10.00 4.59
C GLU A 59 -4.59 11.45 4.74
N LYS A 60 -3.41 11.66 5.36
CA LYS A 60 -2.79 12.99 5.49
C LYS A 60 -2.40 13.62 4.15
N ILE A 61 -2.13 12.80 3.12
CA ILE A 61 -1.71 13.27 1.80
C ILE A 61 -2.91 13.37 0.86
N ASN A 62 -3.71 12.31 0.79
CA ASN A 62 -4.89 12.19 -0.04
C ASN A 62 -5.84 11.13 0.55
N GLN A 63 -7.01 11.58 1.00
CA GLN A 63 -8.02 10.71 1.62
C GLN A 63 -8.52 9.60 0.67
N ALA A 64 -8.59 9.84 -0.64
CA ALA A 64 -9.01 8.82 -1.60
C ALA A 64 -7.93 7.74 -1.77
N ALA A 65 -6.65 8.11 -1.73
CA ALA A 65 -5.55 7.15 -1.82
C ALA A 65 -5.56 6.15 -0.66
N ALA A 66 -5.91 6.60 0.55
CA ALA A 66 -6.05 5.72 1.70
C ALA A 66 -7.21 4.71 1.55
N GLY A 67 -8.36 5.19 1.06
CA GLY A 67 -9.52 4.34 0.78
C GLY A 67 -9.21 3.26 -0.25
N ASP A 68 -8.53 3.63 -1.35
CA ASP A 68 -8.13 2.70 -2.40
C ASP A 68 -7.09 1.71 -1.90
N PHE A 69 -6.11 2.16 -1.10
CA PHE A 69 -5.14 1.26 -0.48
C PHE A 69 -5.82 0.21 0.40
N LEU A 70 -6.77 0.62 1.24
CA LEU A 70 -7.53 -0.30 2.10
C LEU A 70 -8.35 -1.29 1.26
N ALA A 71 -9.01 -0.82 0.19
CA ALA A 71 -9.78 -1.69 -0.71
C ALA A 71 -8.88 -2.75 -1.39
N LEU A 72 -7.74 -2.32 -1.94
CA LEU A 72 -6.75 -3.20 -2.58
C LEU A 72 -6.13 -4.18 -1.57
N TYR A 73 -5.78 -3.70 -0.37
CA TYR A 73 -5.20 -4.52 0.70
C TYR A 73 -6.17 -5.62 1.17
N LEU A 74 -7.45 -5.28 1.35
CA LEU A 74 -8.49 -6.23 1.72
C LEU A 74 -8.87 -7.19 0.58
N GLY A 75 -8.29 -7.02 -0.62
CA GLY A 75 -8.62 -7.83 -1.79
C GLY A 75 -10.01 -7.54 -2.35
N ARG A 76 -10.59 -6.36 -2.08
CA ARG A 76 -11.88 -5.94 -2.64
C ARG A 76 -11.79 -5.42 -4.08
N SER A 77 -10.68 -5.69 -4.76
CA SER A 77 -10.39 -5.26 -6.13
C SER A 77 -10.20 -6.48 -7.03
N VAL A 78 -11.30 -6.84 -7.73
CA VAL A 78 -11.44 -7.40 -9.10
C VAL A 78 -10.40 -8.39 -9.66
N ASP A 79 -9.68 -9.17 -8.84
CA ASP A 79 -8.83 -10.27 -9.34
C ASP A 79 -9.36 -11.68 -8.99
N GLU A 80 -10.55 -11.78 -8.39
CA GLU A 80 -11.26 -13.06 -8.25
C GLU A 80 -11.98 -13.52 -9.54
N LEU A 81 -11.78 -12.83 -10.67
CA LEU A 81 -12.44 -13.14 -11.94
C LEU A 81 -11.56 -13.88 -12.98
N ASP A 82 -10.27 -14.08 -12.74
CA ASP A 82 -9.37 -14.65 -13.77
C ASP A 82 -8.70 -16.01 -13.43
N ASP A 83 -9.00 -16.60 -12.27
CA ASP A 83 -8.54 -17.95 -11.90
C ASP A 83 -9.64 -19.03 -12.02
N GLN A 84 -10.70 -18.77 -12.80
CA GLN A 84 -11.64 -19.80 -13.25
C GLN A 84 -11.45 -20.09 -14.75
N LYS A 85 -10.36 -20.79 -15.11
CA LYS A 85 -10.27 -21.44 -16.43
C LYS A 85 -9.56 -22.78 -16.37
#